data_AF-A0A9J6DYH3-F1
#
_entry.id   AF-A0A9J6DYH3-F1
#
_cell.length_a   1.000
_cell.length_b   1.000
_cell.length_c   1.000
_cell.angle_alpha   90.00
_cell.angle_beta   90.00
_cell.angle_gamma   90.00
#
_symmetry.space_group_name_H-M   'P 1'
#
loop_
_entity.id
_entity.type
_entity.pdbx_description
1 polymer ?
#
loop_
_entity_poly.entity_id
_entity_poly.type
_entity_poly.pdbx_seq_one_letter_code
_entity_poly.pdbx_strand_id
1 'polypeptide(L)'
;MELKKLHEDALVADGFYIKERAKEKEPAALFLIDQIKNFKKKRPSWSEETTRHCVVLRHLSTRAYEPIRGEMLLKLPCRKTLSNYFGTTSGETGFSKLAEARLRVEAESLTVPQSRVCSLIVDEMKIREKLQYNKQ
;
A
#
# COMPACT_ATOMS: atom_id res chain seq x y z
N MET A 1 23.82 35.84 -7.84
CA MET A 1 22.35 35.89 -8.03
C MET A 1 21.88 34.88 -9.07
N GLU A 2 22.67 34.60 -10.12
CA GLU A 2 22.39 33.59 -11.16
C GLU A 2 22.40 32.13 -10.67
N LEU A 3 23.33 31.74 -9.78
CA LEU A 3 23.37 30.36 -9.24
C LEU A 3 22.09 29.94 -8.51
N LYS A 4 21.40 30.87 -7.84
CA LYS A 4 20.14 30.57 -7.15
C LYS A 4 19.00 30.36 -8.15
N LYS A 5 18.95 31.16 -9.22
CA LYS A 5 17.96 30.99 -10.29
C LYS A 5 18.15 29.66 -11.02
N LEU A 6 19.39 29.31 -11.38
CA LEU A 6 19.69 28.00 -12.00
C LEU A 6 19.25 26.81 -11.13
N HIS A 7 19.39 26.93 -9.81
CA HIS A 7 18.95 25.87 -8.90
C HIS A 7 17.42 25.79 -8.77
N GLU A 8 16.73 26.94 -8.74
CA GLU A 8 15.27 26.99 -8.77
C GLU A 8 14.71 26.43 -10.08
N ASP A 9 15.33 26.74 -11.21
CA ASP A 9 14.93 26.24 -12.53
C ASP A 9 15.11 24.71 -12.62
N ALA A 10 16.18 24.17 -12.03
CA ALA A 10 16.40 22.73 -11.95
C ALA A 10 15.34 22.01 -11.09
N LEU A 11 15.00 22.55 -9.92
CA LEU A 11 13.95 21.99 -9.05
C LEU A 11 12.58 21.98 -9.74
N VAL A 12 12.29 23.01 -10.51
CA VAL A 12 11.06 23.09 -11.31
C VAL A 12 11.05 22.02 -12.40
N ALA A 13 12.17 21.83 -13.11
CA ALA A 13 12.31 20.78 -14.11
C ALA A 13 12.12 19.37 -13.53
N ASP A 14 12.71 19.08 -12.37
CA ASP A 14 12.52 17.81 -11.65
C ASP A 14 11.05 17.59 -11.26
N GLY A 15 10.36 18.64 -10.82
CA GLY A 15 8.93 18.60 -10.54
C GLY A 15 8.09 18.23 -11.77
N PHE A 16 8.43 18.76 -12.95
CA PHE A 16 7.79 18.39 -14.21
C PHE A 16 8.07 16.94 -14.60
N TYR A 17 9.31 16.47 -14.43
CA TYR A 17 9.68 15.09 -14.69
C TYR A 17 8.85 14.11 -13.85
N ILE A 18 8.77 14.34 -12.54
CA ILE A 18 7.96 13.50 -11.63
C ILE A 18 6.48 13.53 -12.05
N LYS A 19 5.98 14.69 -12.51
CA LYS A 19 4.59 14.84 -12.98
C LYS A 19 4.31 14.00 -14.23
N GLU A 20 5.22 13.96 -15.20
CA GLU A 20 5.07 13.12 -16.39
C GLU A 20 5.10 11.63 -16.02
N ARG A 21 6.03 11.21 -15.15
CA ARG A 21 6.11 9.82 -14.66
C ARG A 21 4.88 9.36 -13.89
N ALA A 22 4.25 10.27 -13.15
CA ALA A 22 2.98 9.96 -12.50
C ALA A 22 1.82 9.78 -13.48
N LYS A 23 1.84 10.43 -14.66
CA LYS A 23 0.86 10.16 -15.72
C LYS A 23 1.03 8.76 -16.30
N GLU A 24 2.27 8.28 -16.37
CA GLU A 24 2.61 6.90 -16.73
C GLU A 24 2.21 5.87 -15.65
N LYS A 25 1.59 6.32 -14.54
CA LYS A 25 1.20 5.51 -13.37
C LYS A 25 2.39 4.83 -12.69
N GLU A 26 3.56 5.47 -12.71
CA GLU A 26 4.70 4.97 -11.94
C GLU A 26 4.43 5.13 -10.42
N PRO A 27 4.50 4.05 -9.62
CA PRO A 27 4.12 4.09 -8.21
C PRO A 27 4.93 5.09 -7.37
N ALA A 28 6.23 5.19 -7.62
CA ALA A 28 7.12 6.10 -6.92
C ALA A 28 6.76 7.57 -7.21
N ALA A 29 6.49 7.89 -8.46
CA ALA A 29 6.10 9.24 -8.86
C ALA A 29 4.73 9.64 -8.28
N LEU A 30 3.75 8.73 -8.29
CA LEU A 30 2.44 8.94 -7.65
C LEU A 30 2.58 9.22 -6.15
N PHE A 31 3.40 8.42 -5.47
CA PHE A 31 3.68 8.61 -4.05
C PHE A 31 4.28 9.99 -3.76
N LEU A 32 5.32 10.39 -4.50
CA LEU A 32 5.98 11.69 -4.33
C LEU A 32 5.03 12.86 -4.58
N ILE A 33 4.19 12.78 -5.60
CA ILE A 33 3.18 13.81 -5.87
C ILE A 33 2.17 13.92 -4.73
N ASP A 34 1.74 12.79 -4.16
CA ASP A 34 0.84 12.80 -3.00
C ASP A 34 1.52 13.44 -1.78
N GLN A 35 2.83 13.23 -1.58
CA GLN A 35 3.57 13.91 -0.52
C GLN A 35 3.60 15.43 -0.75
N ILE A 36 3.93 15.88 -1.96
CA ILE A 36 3.99 17.30 -2.31
C ILE A 36 2.61 17.96 -2.16
N LYS A 37 1.55 17.34 -2.70
CA LYS A 37 0.16 17.85 -2.62
C LYS A 37 -0.34 17.94 -1.18
N ASN A 38 0.08 17.03 -0.32
CA ASN A 38 -0.39 16.94 1.06
C ASN A 38 0.50 17.66 2.07
N PHE A 39 1.70 18.09 1.67
CA PHE A 39 2.69 18.69 2.56
C PHE A 39 2.11 19.82 3.43
N LYS A 40 1.35 20.74 2.81
CA LYS A 40 0.72 21.88 3.48
C LYS A 40 -0.71 21.62 3.98
N LYS A 41 -1.31 20.48 3.65
CA LYS A 41 -2.72 20.21 3.98
C LYS A 41 -2.89 19.77 5.42
N LYS A 42 -3.84 20.40 6.13
CA LYS A 42 -4.27 19.96 7.47
C LYS A 42 -5.02 18.63 7.41
N ARG A 43 -5.81 18.41 6.36
CA ARG A 43 -6.55 17.17 6.08
C ARG A 43 -6.06 16.60 4.74
N PRO A 44 -4.98 15.79 4.76
CA PRO A 44 -4.45 15.17 3.56
C PRO A 44 -5.43 14.15 2.95
N SER A 45 -5.33 13.97 1.64
CA SER A 45 -6.04 12.94 0.88
C SER A 45 -5.03 12.23 -0.02
N TRP A 46 -5.07 10.91 -0.03
CA TRP A 46 -4.10 10.08 -0.73
C TRP A 46 -4.76 9.31 -1.86
N SER A 47 -3.99 9.04 -2.92
CA SER A 47 -4.42 8.07 -3.91
C SER A 47 -4.53 6.66 -3.30
N GLU A 48 -5.33 5.82 -3.94
CA GLU A 48 -5.49 4.42 -3.56
C GLU A 48 -4.14 3.67 -3.61
N GLU A 49 -3.34 3.96 -4.64
CA GLU A 49 -2.01 3.41 -4.84
C GLU A 49 -1.07 3.74 -3.68
N THR A 50 -0.99 5.00 -3.28
CA THR A 50 -0.21 5.43 -2.10
C THR A 50 -0.69 4.74 -0.84
N THR A 51 -2.00 4.64 -0.65
CA THR A 51 -2.58 4.03 0.55
C THR A 51 -2.27 2.53 0.61
N ARG A 52 -2.36 1.82 -0.52
CA ARG A 52 -1.99 0.41 -0.65
C ARG A 52 -0.53 0.17 -0.26
N HIS A 53 0.40 0.99 -0.73
CA HIS A 53 1.81 0.90 -0.33
C HIS A 53 2.03 1.19 1.15
N CYS A 54 1.31 2.17 1.71
CA CYS A 54 1.37 2.47 3.15
C CYS A 54 0.84 1.31 4.01
N VAL A 55 -0.21 0.62 3.54
CA VAL A 55 -0.72 -0.60 4.17
C VAL A 55 0.36 -1.69 4.22
N VAL A 56 1.00 -1.96 3.08
CA VAL A 56 2.08 -2.96 2.98
C VAL A 56 3.26 -2.59 3.86
N LEU A 57 3.72 -1.34 3.80
CA LEU A 57 4.85 -0.86 4.61
C LEU A 57 4.58 -1.03 6.11
N ARG A 58 3.38 -0.69 6.57
CA ARG A 58 3.00 -0.85 7.97
C ARG A 58 2.88 -2.32 8.38
N HIS A 59 2.42 -3.18 7.48
CA HIS A 59 2.36 -4.63 7.72
C HIS A 59 3.77 -5.23 7.85
N LEU A 60 4.71 -4.82 6.99
CA LEU A 60 6.10 -5.26 7.04
C LEU A 60 6.82 -4.77 8.30
N SER A 61 6.64 -3.49 8.66
CA SER A 61 7.25 -2.93 9.86
C SER A 61 6.45 -1.76 10.43
N THR A 62 5.68 -2.05 11.48
CA THR A 62 5.03 -1.02 12.30
C THR A 62 6.06 -0.11 12.97
N ARG A 63 7.21 -0.67 13.37
CA ARG A 63 8.31 0.06 14.03
C ARG A 63 8.98 1.07 13.10
N ALA A 64 8.96 0.86 11.78
CA ALA A 64 9.44 1.85 10.82
C ALA A 64 8.35 2.86 10.45
N TYR A 65 7.11 2.39 10.27
CA TYR A 65 6.01 3.24 9.82
C TYR A 65 5.63 4.33 10.83
N GLU A 66 5.51 3.98 12.12
CA GLU A 66 5.02 4.92 13.13
C GLU A 66 6.01 6.10 13.38
N PRO A 67 7.35 5.91 13.45
CA PRO A 67 8.29 7.03 13.52
C PRO A 67 8.26 7.94 12.30
N ILE A 68 8.29 7.38 11.08
CA ILE A 68 8.26 8.19 9.83
C ILE A 68 7.05 9.11 9.81
N ARG A 69 5.89 8.60 10.24
CA ARG A 69 4.67 9.39 10.34
C ARG A 69 4.69 10.35 11.54
N GLY A 70 5.16 9.90 12.71
CA GLY A 70 5.17 10.66 13.95
C GLY A 70 6.08 11.89 13.88
N GLU A 71 7.25 11.75 13.27
CA GLU A 71 8.22 12.82 13.02
C GLU A 71 7.83 13.70 11.81
N MET A 72 6.73 13.38 11.13
CA MET A 72 6.24 14.09 9.93
C MET A 72 7.27 14.15 8.79
N LEU A 73 8.21 13.18 8.74
CA LEU A 73 9.15 13.03 7.62
C LEU A 73 8.38 12.84 6.31
N LEU A 74 7.28 12.10 6.37
CA LEU A 74 6.32 11.94 5.26
C LEU A 74 4.89 12.12 5.78
N LYS A 75 4.02 12.71 4.96
CA LYS A 75 2.58 12.83 5.23
C LYS A 75 1.89 11.49 4.93
N LEU A 76 2.04 10.54 5.86
CA LEU A 76 1.46 9.20 5.73
C LEU A 76 0.06 9.08 6.38
N PRO A 77 -0.82 8.20 5.86
CA PRO A 77 -2.11 7.91 6.46
C PRO A 77 -2.01 7.43 7.91
N CYS A 78 -3.00 7.79 8.73
CA CYS A 78 -3.05 7.29 10.10
C CYS A 78 -3.53 5.84 10.16
N ARG A 79 -3.30 5.18 11.30
CA ARG A 79 -3.75 3.80 11.53
C ARG A 79 -5.24 3.61 11.26
N LYS A 80 -6.08 4.58 11.66
CA LYS A 80 -7.53 4.52 11.42
C LYS A 80 -7.85 4.59 9.93
N THR A 81 -7.18 5.47 9.18
CA THR A 81 -7.32 5.52 7.72
C THR A 81 -6.93 4.20 7.09
N LEU A 82 -5.76 3.65 7.41
CA LEU A 82 -5.33 2.35 6.87
C LEU A 82 -6.32 1.23 7.23
N SER A 83 -6.81 1.20 8.48
CA SER A 83 -7.79 0.21 8.92
C SER A 83 -9.11 0.29 8.14
N ASN A 84 -9.56 1.49 7.80
CA ASN A 84 -10.79 1.68 7.01
C ASN A 84 -10.63 1.12 5.59
N TYR A 85 -9.41 1.11 5.04
CA TYR A 85 -9.15 0.56 3.70
C TYR A 85 -9.19 -0.97 3.65
N PHE A 86 -8.97 -1.67 4.77
CA PHE A 86 -9.12 -3.12 4.83
C PHE A 86 -10.59 -3.58 4.81
N GLY A 87 -11.54 -2.67 5.04
CA GLY A 87 -12.95 -3.00 5.14
C GLY A 87 -13.28 -3.93 6.33
N THR A 88 -14.53 -4.38 6.38
CA THR A 88 -14.94 -5.44 7.31
C THR A 88 -14.58 -6.78 6.67
N THR A 89 -13.61 -7.49 7.25
CA THR A 89 -13.34 -8.88 6.88
C THR A 89 -14.53 -9.73 7.30
N SER A 90 -15.18 -10.42 6.36
CA SER A 90 -16.20 -11.41 6.73
C SER A 90 -15.49 -12.52 7.49
N GLY A 91 -16.01 -12.89 8.67
CA GLY A 91 -15.48 -13.98 9.50
C GLY A 91 -15.75 -15.36 8.90
N GLU A 92 -15.78 -15.47 7.57
CA GLU A 92 -16.03 -16.70 6.86
C GLU A 92 -14.90 -17.69 7.15
N THR A 93 -15.29 -18.90 7.53
CA THR A 93 -14.38 -20.02 7.75
C THR A 93 -14.20 -20.80 6.47
N GLY A 94 -12.98 -21.28 6.21
CA GLY A 94 -12.65 -22.05 5.01
C GLY A 94 -11.90 -21.22 3.98
N PHE A 95 -12.07 -21.56 2.70
CA PHE A 95 -11.35 -20.90 1.62
C PHE A 95 -12.03 -19.60 1.19
N SER A 96 -11.30 -18.49 1.20
CA SER A 96 -11.85 -17.19 0.79
C SER A 96 -12.12 -17.17 -0.71
N LYS A 97 -13.32 -16.73 -1.11
CA LYS A 97 -13.67 -16.50 -2.53
C LYS A 97 -12.69 -15.54 -3.23
N LEU A 98 -12.13 -14.59 -2.49
CA LEU A 98 -11.14 -13.65 -3.03
C LEU A 98 -9.79 -14.33 -3.29
N ALA A 99 -9.37 -15.24 -2.41
CA ALA A 99 -8.19 -16.07 -2.63
C ALA A 99 -8.41 -17.02 -3.82
N GLU A 100 -9.60 -17.59 -3.96
CA GLU A 100 -9.96 -18.45 -5.11
C GLU A 100 -9.92 -17.70 -6.43
N ALA A 101 -10.56 -16.54 -6.49
CA ALA A 101 -10.53 -15.69 -7.69
C ALA A 101 -9.09 -15.32 -8.06
N ARG A 102 -8.25 -14.99 -7.07
CA ARG A 102 -6.85 -14.66 -7.30
C ARG A 102 -6.05 -15.84 -7.83
N LEU A 103 -6.17 -17.02 -7.21
CA LEU A 103 -5.49 -18.24 -7.67
C LEU A 103 -5.95 -18.65 -9.07
N ARG A 104 -7.23 -18.47 -9.42
CA ARG A 104 -7.74 -18.78 -10.76
C ARG A 104 -7.06 -17.89 -11.82
N VAL A 105 -6.97 -16.59 -11.58
CA VAL A 105 -6.27 -15.65 -12.48
C VAL A 105 -4.80 -16.03 -12.63
N GLU A 106 -4.14 -16.41 -11.53
CA GLU A 106 -2.74 -16.84 -11.58
C GLU A 106 -2.58 -18.16 -12.36
N ALA A 107 -3.45 -19.13 -12.15
CA ALA A 107 -3.43 -20.40 -12.88
C ALA A 107 -3.67 -20.22 -14.39
N GLU A 108 -4.57 -19.30 -14.78
CA GLU A 108 -4.84 -18.94 -16.17
C GLU A 108 -3.64 -18.25 -16.83
N SER A 109 -2.87 -17.47 -16.07
CA SER A 109 -1.67 -16.77 -16.55
C SER A 109 -0.49 -17.72 -16.87
N LEU A 110 -0.52 -18.94 -16.33
CA LEU A 110 0.51 -19.94 -16.55
C LEU A 110 0.30 -20.63 -17.90
N THR A 111 1.28 -20.47 -18.80
CA THR A 111 1.27 -21.03 -20.17
C THR A 111 1.67 -22.50 -20.22
N VAL A 112 2.55 -22.95 -19.31
CA VAL A 112 3.03 -24.34 -19.26
C VAL A 112 2.09 -25.17 -18.38
N PRO A 113 1.53 -26.29 -18.88
CA PRO A 113 0.58 -27.12 -18.12
C PRO A 113 1.15 -27.65 -16.80
N GLN A 114 2.42 -28.04 -16.77
CA GLN A 114 3.08 -28.55 -15.56
C GLN A 114 3.13 -27.51 -14.44
N SER A 115 3.22 -26.22 -14.77
CA SER A 115 3.23 -25.13 -13.78
C SER A 115 1.91 -24.97 -13.04
N ARG A 116 0.82 -25.57 -13.54
CA ARG A 116 -0.51 -25.54 -12.89
C ARG A 116 -0.69 -26.65 -11.85
N VAL A 117 0.27 -27.58 -11.75
CA VAL A 117 0.23 -28.66 -10.77
C VAL A 117 0.89 -28.19 -9.47
N CYS A 118 0.19 -28.28 -8.36
CA CYS A 118 0.71 -27.91 -7.04
C CYS A 118 0.36 -28.97 -5.98
N SER A 119 1.14 -28.99 -4.91
CA SER A 119 0.84 -29.79 -3.71
C SER A 119 0.13 -28.91 -2.69
N LEU A 120 -0.99 -29.40 -2.16
CA LEU A 120 -1.68 -28.77 -1.04
C LEU A 120 -1.25 -29.46 0.25
N ILE A 121 -0.57 -28.73 1.13
CA ILE A 121 -0.14 -29.20 2.45
C ILE A 121 -0.96 -28.45 3.48
N VAL A 122 -1.60 -29.18 4.39
CA VAL A 122 -2.44 -28.63 5.46
C VAL A 122 -1.95 -29.18 6.79
N ASP A 123 -1.84 -28.30 7.78
CA ASP A 123 -1.46 -28.66 9.14
C ASP A 123 -2.31 -27.84 10.13
N GLU A 124 -2.47 -28.34 11.35
CA GLU A 124 -3.25 -27.69 12.40
C GLU A 124 -2.35 -26.91 13.36
N MET A 125 -2.79 -25.72 13.77
CA MET A 125 -2.08 -24.88 14.73
C MET A 125 -2.85 -24.80 16.04
N LYS A 126 -2.21 -25.16 17.15
CA LYS A 126 -2.79 -24.97 18.49
C LYS A 126 -2.97 -23.48 18.78
N ILE A 127 -4.21 -23.05 18.93
CA ILE A 127 -4.58 -21.70 19.38
C ILE A 127 -5.00 -21.70 20.85
N ARG A 128 -4.98 -20.52 21.48
CA ARG A 128 -5.45 -20.38 22.86
C ARG A 128 -6.98 -20.36 22.89
N GLU A 129 -7.57 -21.23 23.70
CA GLU A 129 -9.01 -21.21 23.95
C GLU A 129 -9.39 -19.94 24.71
N LYS A 130 -10.08 -19.03 24.02
CA LYS A 130 -10.59 -17.79 24.62
C LYS A 130 -11.84 -17.36 23.88
N LEU A 131 -12.86 -16.95 24.64
CA LEU A 131 -14.04 -16.30 24.08
C LEU A 131 -13.66 -14.90 23.57
N GLN A 132 -13.88 -14.64 22.29
CA GLN A 132 -13.73 -13.32 21.68
C GLN A 132 -15.06 -12.88 21.07
N TYR A 133 -15.44 -11.64 21.35
CA TYR A 133 -16.62 -11.02 20.76
C TYR A 133 -16.19 -10.00 19.73
N ASN A 134 -16.59 -10.21 18.47
CA ASN A 134 -16.40 -9.23 17.42
C ASN A 134 -17.55 -8.22 17.49
N LYS A 135 -17.23 -6.96 17.79
CA LYS A 135 -18.19 -5.85 17.89
C LYS A 135 -18.55 -5.21 16.54
N GLN A 136 -18.11 -5.81 15.43
CA GLN A 136 -18.37 -5.31 14.07
C GLN A 136 -19.84 -5.04 13.84
#